data_AF-A0AAJ6VZW9-F1
#
_entry.id   AF-A0AAJ6VZW9-F1
#
_cell.length_a   1.000
_cell.length_b   1.000
_cell.length_c   1.000
_cell.angle_alpha   90.00
_cell.angle_beta   90.00
_cell.angle_gamma   90.00
#
_symmetry.space_group_name_H-M   'P 1'
#
loop_
_entity.id
_entity.type
_entity.pdbx_description
1 polymer ?
#
loop_
_entity_poly.entity_id
_entity_poly.type
_entity_poly.pdbx_seq_one_letter_code
_entity_poly.pdbx_strand_id
1 'polypeptide(L)'
;MGRKIPSKKHNKLKSVDPFNRKPNSAALQGKDDLKNRAPKKLTQEAPSALKRLFDVDEEPSQRKKKKRSSRMTVQTVNHREETTAIVAQNEYETDTQFLRRVSQMANRAREQADISQKFDVRFKEDGTAVPDAPRDFVAPSRSKRRLQKLTERKKAKRLAKGKIAPEKIIREFPTKSEVAFGETVHAPPEITAKVRGAAERDPKRTAANLLCNPGKSSEERKKIIGDRPAAEKIRWKNLEQSKRQELEEERKRVVEAYRKLKSK
;
A
#
# COMPACT_ATOMS: atom_id res chain seq x y z
N MET A 1 -16.26 40.75 -57.70
CA MET A 1 -14.79 40.52 -57.64
C MET A 1 -14.42 40.05 -56.24
N GLY A 2 -14.47 38.75 -55.96
CA GLY A 2 -14.15 38.20 -54.64
C GLY A 2 -12.63 38.20 -54.39
N ARG A 3 -12.19 38.78 -53.27
CA ARG A 3 -10.77 38.78 -52.88
C ARG A 3 -10.35 37.37 -52.43
N LYS A 4 -9.27 36.85 -53.02
CA LYS A 4 -8.72 35.51 -52.77
C LYS A 4 -8.01 35.47 -51.40
N ILE A 5 -8.40 34.53 -50.53
CA ILE A 5 -7.79 34.36 -49.20
C ILE A 5 -6.40 33.71 -49.37
N PRO A 6 -5.32 34.29 -48.80
CA PRO A 6 -3.98 33.72 -48.91
C PRO A 6 -3.84 32.45 -48.05
N SER A 7 -3.49 31.34 -48.68
CA SER A 7 -3.24 30.06 -48.00
C SER A 7 -1.94 30.10 -47.20
N LYS A 8 -2.01 29.80 -45.90
CA LYS A 8 -0.85 29.72 -45.01
C LYS A 8 -0.01 28.50 -45.37
N LYS A 9 1.27 28.69 -45.74
CA LYS A 9 2.21 27.58 -45.97
C LYS A 9 2.41 26.85 -44.64
N HIS A 10 2.00 25.58 -44.56
CA HIS A 10 2.27 24.76 -43.38
C HIS A 10 3.76 24.43 -43.34
N ASN A 11 4.44 24.84 -42.26
CA ASN A 11 5.79 24.35 -41.97
C ASN A 11 5.69 22.87 -41.63
N LYS A 12 5.98 22.01 -42.62
CA LYS A 12 6.12 20.58 -42.39
C LYS A 12 7.20 20.39 -41.32
N LEU A 13 6.85 19.74 -40.21
CA LEU A 13 7.83 19.25 -39.25
C LEU A 13 8.82 18.39 -40.02
N LYS A 14 10.07 18.85 -40.15
CA LYS A 14 11.14 18.02 -40.68
C LYS A 14 11.23 16.79 -39.77
N SER A 15 11.33 15.59 -40.34
CA SER A 15 11.53 14.36 -39.58
C SER A 15 12.76 14.53 -38.68
N VAL A 16 12.52 14.66 -37.38
CA VAL A 16 13.58 14.73 -36.38
C VAL A 16 14.09 13.30 -36.21
N ASP A 17 15.25 13.01 -36.80
CA ASP A 17 15.96 11.76 -36.56
C ASP A 17 16.33 11.67 -35.07
N PRO A 18 15.81 10.68 -34.32
CA PRO A 18 16.05 10.54 -32.89
C PRO A 18 17.53 10.30 -32.53
N PHE A 19 18.37 9.93 -33.51
CA PHE A 19 19.79 9.67 -33.32
C PHE A 19 20.69 10.85 -33.72
N ASN A 20 20.17 11.84 -34.45
CA ASN A 20 20.95 12.99 -34.88
C ASN A 20 20.96 14.10 -33.81
N ARG A 21 21.84 13.95 -32.82
CA ARG A 21 22.01 14.89 -31.68
C ARG A 21 22.86 16.12 -32.00
N LYS A 22 23.52 16.16 -33.16
CA LYS A 22 24.46 17.24 -33.55
C LYS A 22 23.85 18.65 -33.63
N PRO A 23 22.63 18.87 -34.17
CA PRO A 23 22.06 20.21 -34.20
C PRO A 23 21.53 20.69 -32.83
N ASN A 24 21.19 19.77 -31.92
CA ASN A 24 20.65 20.10 -30.59
C ASN A 24 21.72 20.26 -29.51
N SER A 25 22.95 19.81 -29.74
CA SER A 25 24.04 19.93 -28.74
C SER A 25 24.47 21.37 -28.53
N ALA A 26 24.47 22.22 -29.56
CA ALA A 26 24.79 23.65 -29.43
C ALA A 26 23.74 24.42 -28.60
N ALA A 27 22.46 24.09 -28.76
CA ALA A 27 21.37 24.67 -27.98
C ALA A 27 21.41 24.26 -26.49
N LEU A 28 21.99 23.10 -26.18
CA LEU A 28 22.20 22.61 -24.81
C LEU A 28 23.49 23.12 -24.17
N GLN A 29 24.51 23.47 -24.97
CA GLN A 29 25.79 23.98 -24.46
C GLN A 29 25.78 25.50 -24.19
N GLY A 30 24.91 26.27 -24.85
CA GLY A 30 24.83 27.72 -24.71
C GLY A 30 24.25 28.27 -23.39
N LYS A 31 23.91 27.41 -22.42
CA LYS A 31 23.36 27.82 -21.11
C LYS A 31 24.07 27.12 -19.96
N ASP A 32 25.40 27.10 -20.02
CA ASP A 32 26.27 26.66 -18.92
C ASP A 32 26.36 27.72 -17.80
N ASP A 33 25.51 28.76 -17.82
CA ASP A 33 25.42 29.85 -16.82
C ASP A 33 25.08 29.39 -15.39
N LEU A 34 24.69 28.12 -15.22
CA LEU A 34 24.32 27.52 -13.94
C LEU A 34 25.41 26.62 -13.34
N LYS A 35 26.55 26.42 -14.02
CA LYS A 35 27.66 25.62 -13.49
C LYS A 35 28.69 26.52 -12.84
N ASN A 36 28.86 26.39 -11.52
CA ASN A 36 29.93 27.03 -10.76
C ASN A 36 31.30 26.48 -11.21
N ARG A 37 31.90 27.10 -12.21
CA ARG A 37 33.29 26.86 -12.61
C ARG A 37 34.16 27.98 -12.05
N ALA A 38 35.42 27.66 -11.74
CA ALA A 38 36.40 28.67 -11.35
C ALA A 38 36.53 29.75 -12.46
N PRO A 39 36.68 31.03 -12.09
CA PRO A 39 36.86 32.11 -13.06
C PRO A 39 38.12 31.86 -13.87
N LYS A 40 38.02 32.01 -15.20
CA LYS A 40 39.12 31.82 -16.15
C LYS A 40 39.92 33.10 -16.35
N LYS A 41 39.36 34.26 -16.00
CA LYS A 41 39.97 35.58 -16.16
C LYS A 41 39.74 36.42 -14.90
N LEU A 42 40.69 37.30 -14.59
CA LEU A 42 40.63 38.19 -13.43
C LEU A 42 39.49 39.22 -13.52
N THR A 43 39.10 39.62 -14.73
CA THR A 43 37.99 40.55 -15.00
C THR A 43 36.65 39.87 -15.27
N GLN A 44 36.55 38.56 -15.02
CA GLN A 44 35.33 37.82 -15.31
C GLN A 44 34.22 38.23 -14.34
N GLU A 45 33.10 38.71 -14.88
CA GLU A 45 31.94 39.07 -14.08
C GLU A 45 31.44 37.90 -13.21
N ALA A 46 30.92 38.25 -12.03
CA ALA A 46 30.35 37.28 -11.11
C ALA A 46 29.26 36.44 -11.81
N PRO A 47 29.21 35.11 -11.57
CA PRO A 47 28.19 34.22 -12.12
C PRO A 47 26.78 34.75 -11.84
N SER A 48 25.85 34.60 -12.78
CA SER A 48 24.47 35.07 -12.60
C SER A 48 23.77 34.45 -11.39
N ALA A 49 24.20 33.25 -10.97
CA ALA A 49 23.73 32.59 -9.76
C ALA A 49 24.06 33.38 -8.48
N LEU A 50 25.23 34.05 -8.44
CA LEU A 50 25.62 34.93 -7.35
C LEU A 50 24.88 36.27 -7.42
N LYS A 51 24.69 36.84 -8.63
CA LYS A 51 23.88 38.06 -8.80
C LYS A 51 22.48 37.89 -8.21
N ARG A 52 21.83 36.74 -8.45
CA ARG A 52 20.51 36.40 -7.87
C ARG A 52 20.45 36.35 -6.33
N LEU A 53 21.58 36.15 -5.64
CA LEU A 53 21.62 36.18 -4.17
C LEU A 53 21.70 37.61 -3.64
N PHE A 54 22.29 38.53 -4.42
CA PHE A 54 22.35 39.95 -4.10
C PHE A 54 21.10 40.72 -4.56
N ASP A 55 20.39 40.21 -5.57
CA ASP A 55 19.08 40.75 -6.01
C ASP A 55 17.93 40.46 -5.00
N VAL A 56 18.18 39.80 -3.87
CA VAL A 56 17.15 39.49 -2.85
C VAL A 56 16.78 40.73 -2.03
N ASP A 57 17.68 41.73 -1.97
CA ASP A 57 17.47 42.98 -1.22
C ASP A 57 16.85 44.09 -2.09
N GLU A 58 16.69 43.88 -3.41
CA GLU A 58 15.89 44.77 -4.25
C GLU A 58 14.39 44.48 -4.02
N GLU A 59 13.70 45.49 -3.49
CA GLU A 59 12.25 45.60 -3.26
C GLU A 59 11.43 44.67 -4.17
N PRO A 60 10.46 43.90 -3.64
CA PRO A 60 9.66 42.97 -4.43
C PRO A 60 8.92 43.77 -5.51
N SER A 61 9.48 43.75 -6.73
CA SER A 61 8.90 44.41 -7.91
C SER A 61 7.40 44.21 -7.88
N GLN A 62 6.64 45.32 -7.84
CA GLN A 62 5.19 45.29 -7.64
C GLN A 62 4.55 44.38 -8.69
N ARG A 63 4.28 43.14 -8.29
CA ARG A 63 3.78 42.12 -9.21
C ARG A 63 2.38 42.55 -9.62
N LYS A 64 2.20 42.83 -10.91
CA LYS A 64 0.89 43.19 -11.46
C LYS A 64 -0.10 42.09 -11.09
N LYS A 65 -1.15 42.47 -10.37
CA LYS A 65 -2.22 41.56 -9.94
C LYS A 65 -2.82 40.89 -11.16
N LYS A 66 -2.84 39.54 -11.19
CA LYS A 66 -3.54 38.79 -12.24
C LYS A 66 -5.04 39.08 -12.15
N LYS A 67 -5.69 39.30 -13.30
CA LYS A 67 -7.16 39.45 -13.38
C LYS A 67 -7.83 38.18 -12.84
N ARG A 68 -8.99 38.31 -12.17
CA ARG A 68 -9.73 37.18 -11.57
C ARG A 68 -9.99 36.02 -12.54
N SER A 69 -10.20 36.27 -13.84
CA SER A 69 -10.42 35.21 -14.84
C SER A 69 -9.18 34.38 -15.17
N SER A 70 -7.97 34.85 -14.81
CA SER A 70 -6.71 34.15 -15.06
C SER A 70 -6.25 33.32 -13.85
N ARG A 71 -7.01 33.28 -12.76
CA ARG A 71 -6.68 32.50 -11.57
C ARG A 71 -7.01 31.04 -11.83
N MET A 72 -6.11 30.14 -11.46
CA MET A 72 -6.35 28.70 -11.55
C MET A 72 -7.40 28.27 -10.52
N THR A 73 -8.28 27.37 -10.94
CA THR A 73 -9.28 26.72 -10.08
C THR A 73 -9.17 25.21 -10.26
N VAL A 74 -9.29 24.47 -9.16
CA VAL A 74 -9.28 23.01 -9.13
C VAL A 74 -10.54 22.55 -8.42
N GLN A 75 -11.33 21.70 -9.07
CA GLN A 75 -12.48 21.07 -8.45
C GLN A 75 -12.04 19.81 -7.71
N THR A 76 -12.42 19.69 -6.45
CA THR A 76 -12.19 18.50 -5.63
C THR A 76 -13.53 17.86 -5.32
N VAL A 77 -13.63 16.54 -5.54
CA VAL A 77 -14.86 15.76 -5.35
C VAL A 77 -14.69 14.86 -4.15
N ASN A 78 -15.59 14.96 -3.18
CA ASN A 78 -15.68 14.04 -2.04
C ASN A 78 -16.73 12.97 -2.35
N HIS A 79 -16.30 11.77 -2.77
CA HIS A 79 -17.22 10.69 -3.13
C HIS A 79 -18.09 10.14 -1.99
N ARG A 80 -17.76 10.45 -0.72
CA ARG A 80 -18.55 9.97 0.43
C ARG A 80 -19.77 10.84 0.74
N GLU A 81 -19.65 12.13 0.53
CA GLU A 81 -20.69 13.12 0.84
C GLU A 81 -21.31 13.70 -0.43
N GLU A 82 -20.82 13.28 -1.60
CA GLU A 82 -21.17 13.83 -2.91
C GLU A 82 -20.97 15.36 -3.01
N THR A 83 -20.16 15.92 -2.11
CA THR A 83 -19.85 17.34 -2.06
C THR A 83 -18.69 17.66 -3.01
N THR A 84 -18.86 18.71 -3.81
CA THR A 84 -17.79 19.25 -4.64
C THR A 84 -17.31 20.57 -4.06
N ALA A 85 -16.05 20.62 -3.65
CA ALA A 85 -15.42 21.87 -3.22
C ALA A 85 -14.55 22.43 -4.37
N ILE A 86 -14.52 23.74 -4.52
CA ILE A 86 -13.68 24.41 -5.53
C ILE A 86 -12.53 25.10 -4.80
N VAL A 87 -11.30 24.68 -5.09
CA VAL A 87 -10.08 25.27 -4.57
C VAL A 87 -9.55 26.27 -5.59
N ALA A 88 -9.57 27.56 -5.24
CA ALA A 88 -9.08 28.64 -6.09
C ALA A 88 -7.69 29.14 -5.64
N GLN A 89 -6.93 29.67 -6.60
CA GLN A 89 -5.66 30.35 -6.36
C GLN A 89 -5.87 31.67 -5.59
N ASN A 90 -5.02 31.92 -4.59
CA ASN A 90 -5.07 33.15 -3.79
C ASN A 90 -4.55 34.36 -4.58
N GLU A 91 -4.85 35.58 -4.12
CA GLU A 91 -4.57 36.80 -4.88
C GLU A 91 -3.08 37.05 -5.17
N TYR A 92 -2.22 36.64 -4.23
CA TYR A 92 -0.77 36.86 -4.26
C TYR A 92 0.03 35.56 -4.45
N GLU A 93 -0.66 34.46 -4.77
CA GLU A 93 -0.03 33.15 -4.91
C GLU A 93 0.45 32.92 -6.35
N THR A 94 1.68 32.45 -6.53
CA THR A 94 2.16 32.05 -7.86
C THR A 94 1.55 30.72 -8.30
N ASP A 95 1.49 30.45 -9.60
CA ASP A 95 0.91 29.21 -10.13
C ASP A 95 1.64 27.97 -9.56
N THR A 96 2.95 28.06 -9.38
CA THR A 96 3.78 27.02 -8.76
C THR A 96 3.47 26.82 -7.28
N GLN A 97 3.23 27.91 -6.53
CA GLN A 97 2.83 27.84 -5.12
C GLN A 97 1.45 27.23 -4.97
N PHE A 98 0.51 27.61 -5.84
CA PHE A 98 -0.84 27.05 -5.89
C PHE A 98 -0.82 25.55 -6.14
N LEU A 99 -0.10 25.09 -7.18
CA LEU A 99 0.03 23.66 -7.47
C LEU A 99 0.69 22.91 -6.30
N ARG A 100 1.70 23.50 -5.65
CA ARG A 100 2.31 22.92 -4.45
C ARG A 100 1.30 22.79 -3.31
N ARG A 101 0.49 23.83 -3.05
CA ARG A 101 -0.58 23.81 -2.03
C ARG A 101 -1.62 22.72 -2.31
N VAL A 102 -2.10 22.64 -3.55
CA VAL A 102 -3.04 21.58 -3.98
C VAL A 102 -2.42 20.19 -3.81
N SER A 103 -1.15 20.01 -4.17
CA SER A 103 -0.47 18.72 -4.00
C SER A 103 -0.34 18.31 -2.53
N GLN A 104 -0.08 19.27 -1.63
CA GLN A 104 -0.05 19.03 -0.20
C GLN A 104 -1.42 18.66 0.36
N MET A 105 -2.49 19.35 -0.08
CA MET A 105 -3.86 19.01 0.30
C MET A 105 -4.22 17.58 -0.14
N ALA A 106 -3.86 17.20 -1.37
CA ALA A 106 -4.10 15.85 -1.88
C ALA A 106 -3.34 14.78 -1.08
N ASN A 107 -2.07 15.04 -0.72
CA ASN A 107 -1.28 14.11 0.08
C ASN A 107 -1.84 13.96 1.50
N ARG A 108 -2.24 15.06 2.16
CA ARG A 108 -2.91 15.01 3.46
C ARG A 108 -4.22 14.22 3.41
N ALA A 109 -5.03 14.42 2.37
CA ALA A 109 -6.26 13.67 2.18
C ALA A 109 -6.01 12.16 1.98
N ARG A 110 -4.94 11.78 1.26
CA ARG A 110 -4.52 10.38 1.13
C ARG A 110 -4.08 9.79 2.47
N GLU A 111 -3.27 10.51 3.23
CA GLU A 111 -2.84 10.06 4.56
C GLU A 111 -4.03 9.90 5.51
N GLN A 112 -4.97 10.85 5.51
CA GLN A 112 -6.20 10.76 6.29
C GLN A 112 -7.06 9.56 5.84
N ALA A 113 -7.17 9.29 4.54
CA ALA A 113 -7.88 8.12 4.03
C ALA A 113 -7.21 6.80 4.45
N ASP A 114 -5.88 6.73 4.41
CA ASP A 114 -5.11 5.57 4.87
C ASP A 114 -5.30 5.32 6.37
N ILE A 115 -5.29 6.38 7.18
CA ILE A 115 -5.53 6.29 8.62
C ILE A 115 -6.98 5.88 8.88
N SER A 116 -7.93 6.52 8.19
CA SER A 116 -9.36 6.20 8.26
C SER A 116 -9.61 4.72 7.99
N GLN A 117 -8.98 4.14 6.96
CA GLN A 117 -9.13 2.72 6.60
C GLN A 117 -8.41 1.76 7.57
N LYS A 118 -7.31 2.21 8.18
CA LYS A 118 -6.52 1.40 9.13
C LYS A 118 -7.22 1.30 10.49
N PHE A 119 -7.80 2.40 10.95
CA PHE A 119 -8.31 2.54 12.31
C PHE A 119 -9.85 2.66 12.37
N ASP A 120 -10.54 2.66 11.23
CA ASP A 120 -11.99 2.84 11.12
C ASP A 120 -12.47 4.14 11.82
N VAL A 121 -11.81 5.24 11.46
CA VAL A 121 -12.03 6.58 12.01
C VAL A 121 -12.46 7.54 10.88
N ARG A 122 -13.44 8.41 11.14
CA ARG A 122 -13.80 9.57 10.32
C ARG A 122 -13.06 10.81 10.80
N PHE A 123 -12.57 11.60 9.86
CA PHE A 123 -12.01 12.91 10.13
C PHE A 123 -13.09 13.96 9.87
N LYS A 124 -13.29 14.87 10.81
CA LYS A 124 -14.09 16.10 10.60
C LYS A 124 -13.24 17.16 9.88
N GLU A 125 -13.89 18.21 9.39
CA GLU A 125 -13.23 19.38 8.77
C GLU A 125 -12.19 20.02 9.70
N ASP A 126 -12.42 19.99 11.03
CA ASP A 126 -11.50 20.49 12.06
C ASP A 126 -10.24 19.61 12.24
N GLY A 127 -10.15 18.48 11.55
CA GLY A 127 -9.07 17.50 11.70
C GLY A 127 -9.26 16.55 12.89
N THR A 128 -10.33 16.70 13.66
CA THR A 128 -10.65 15.81 14.79
C THR A 128 -11.10 14.44 14.28
N ALA A 129 -10.46 13.40 14.80
CA ALA A 129 -10.76 12.00 14.48
C ALA A 129 -11.89 11.47 15.36
N VAL A 130 -13.02 11.08 14.75
CA VAL A 130 -14.17 10.47 15.41
C VAL A 130 -14.27 9.01 14.96
N PRO A 131 -14.27 8.03 15.88
CA PRO A 131 -14.41 6.62 15.51
C PRO A 131 -15.78 6.38 14.85
N ASP A 132 -15.80 5.58 13.78
CA ASP A 132 -17.03 5.28 13.03
C ASP A 132 -17.91 4.24 13.71
N ALA A 133 -17.33 3.45 14.60
CA ALA A 133 -18.02 2.35 15.23
C ALA A 133 -18.69 2.80 16.54
N PRO A 134 -19.84 2.18 16.91
CA PRO A 134 -20.38 2.31 18.26
C PRO A 134 -19.29 1.88 19.26
N ARG A 135 -19.26 2.54 20.43
CA ARG A 135 -18.22 2.41 21.48
C ARG A 135 -17.85 0.97 21.86
N ASP A 136 -18.70 -0.01 21.56
CA ASP A 136 -18.54 -1.43 21.91
C ASP A 136 -17.95 -2.30 20.78
N PHE A 137 -17.60 -1.75 19.61
CA PHE A 137 -17.05 -2.53 18.52
C PHE A 137 -15.54 -2.76 18.70
N VAL A 138 -15.17 -3.90 19.28
CA VAL A 138 -13.78 -4.37 19.27
C VAL A 138 -13.41 -4.74 17.84
N ALA A 139 -12.61 -3.88 17.18
CA ALA A 139 -12.11 -4.14 15.85
C ALA A 139 -11.51 -5.57 15.78
N PRO A 140 -11.93 -6.41 14.82
CA PRO A 140 -11.47 -7.78 14.76
C PRO A 140 -9.95 -7.80 14.59
N SER A 141 -9.27 -8.60 15.41
CA SER A 141 -7.81 -8.69 15.39
C SER A 141 -7.28 -8.98 13.98
N ARG A 142 -6.02 -8.62 13.72
CA ARG A 142 -5.37 -8.79 12.40
C ARG A 142 -5.54 -10.21 11.83
N SER A 143 -5.58 -11.25 12.68
CA SER A 143 -5.83 -12.62 12.26
C SER A 143 -7.27 -12.85 11.79
N LYS A 144 -8.27 -12.34 12.52
CA LYS A 144 -9.69 -12.40 12.14
C LYS A 144 -9.97 -11.68 10.83
N ARG A 145 -9.42 -10.47 10.64
CA ARG A 145 -9.54 -9.71 9.38
C ARG A 145 -8.90 -10.45 8.18
N ARG A 146 -7.75 -11.11 8.40
CA ARG A 146 -7.10 -11.92 7.37
C ARG A 146 -7.91 -13.16 7.01
N LEU A 147 -8.54 -13.81 8.00
CA LEU A 147 -9.44 -14.94 7.77
C LEU A 147 -10.67 -14.52 6.97
N GLN A 148 -11.30 -13.39 7.31
CA GLN A 148 -12.43 -12.82 6.57
C GLN A 148 -12.07 -12.50 5.11
N LYS A 149 -10.93 -11.83 4.86
CA LYS A 149 -10.47 -11.60 3.48
C LYS A 149 -10.25 -12.89 2.70
N LEU A 150 -9.76 -13.95 3.35
CA LEU A 150 -9.58 -15.25 2.70
C LEU A 150 -10.93 -15.93 2.40
N THR A 151 -11.90 -15.85 3.32
CA THR A 151 -13.23 -16.43 3.10
C THR A 151 -13.98 -15.67 2.00
N GLU A 152 -13.93 -14.34 2.00
CA GLU A 152 -14.49 -13.49 0.94
C GLU A 152 -13.85 -13.78 -0.41
N ARG A 153 -12.51 -13.85 -0.47
CA ARG A 153 -11.79 -14.21 -1.71
C ARG A 153 -12.15 -15.61 -2.21
N LYS A 154 -12.37 -16.58 -1.30
CA LYS A 154 -12.86 -17.91 -1.66
C LYS A 154 -14.30 -17.87 -2.18
N LYS A 155 -15.21 -17.11 -1.55
CA LYS A 155 -16.59 -16.92 -2.02
C LYS A 155 -16.63 -16.27 -3.41
N ALA A 156 -15.90 -15.17 -3.61
CA ALA A 156 -15.79 -14.50 -4.90
C ALA A 156 -15.25 -15.44 -6.00
N LYS A 157 -14.22 -16.27 -5.68
CA LYS A 157 -13.72 -17.29 -6.61
C LYS A 157 -14.73 -18.40 -6.91
N ARG A 158 -15.61 -18.76 -5.97
CA ARG A 158 -16.68 -19.76 -6.20
C ARG A 158 -17.77 -19.19 -7.12
N LEU A 159 -18.17 -17.94 -6.87
CA LEU A 159 -19.14 -17.21 -7.71
C LEU A 159 -18.60 -17.03 -9.14
N ALA A 160 -17.36 -16.58 -9.28
CA ALA A 160 -16.71 -16.42 -10.59
C ALA A 160 -16.52 -17.74 -11.36
N LYS A 161 -16.44 -18.88 -10.65
CA LYS A 161 -16.36 -20.22 -11.25
C LYS A 161 -17.73 -20.84 -11.55
N GLY A 162 -18.82 -20.09 -11.40
CA GLY A 162 -20.18 -20.60 -11.62
C GLY A 162 -20.56 -21.75 -10.68
N LYS A 163 -19.81 -21.98 -9.60
CA LYS A 163 -20.12 -22.99 -8.58
C LYS A 163 -21.11 -22.38 -7.60
N ILE A 164 -22.30 -22.07 -8.12
CA ILE A 164 -23.51 -21.92 -7.32
C ILE A 164 -23.57 -23.21 -6.50
N ALA A 165 -23.48 -23.08 -5.18
CA ALA A 165 -23.70 -24.26 -4.34
C ALA A 165 -25.08 -24.78 -4.73
N PRO A 166 -25.25 -26.06 -5.09
CA PRO A 166 -26.59 -26.57 -5.27
C PRO A 166 -27.32 -26.23 -3.96
N GLU A 167 -28.44 -25.52 -4.08
CA GLU A 167 -29.41 -25.44 -3.02
C GLU A 167 -29.52 -26.84 -2.43
N LYS A 168 -29.53 -26.95 -1.11
CA LYS A 168 -29.65 -28.24 -0.44
C LYS A 168 -30.97 -28.85 -0.89
N ILE A 169 -30.95 -29.58 -1.99
CA ILE A 169 -31.98 -30.52 -2.36
C ILE A 169 -31.99 -31.46 -1.17
N ILE A 170 -33.02 -31.31 -0.34
CA ILE A 170 -33.35 -32.27 0.68
C ILE A 170 -33.53 -33.56 -0.12
N ARG A 171 -32.48 -34.40 -0.15
CA ARG A 171 -32.62 -35.77 -0.62
C ARG A 171 -33.51 -36.40 0.41
N GLU A 172 -34.80 -36.39 0.16
CA GLU A 172 -35.75 -37.26 0.80
C GLU A 172 -35.19 -38.67 0.59
N PHE A 173 -34.66 -39.24 1.67
CA PHE A 173 -34.24 -40.63 1.66
C PHE A 173 -35.50 -41.45 1.35
N PRO A 174 -35.45 -42.38 0.39
CA PRO A 174 -36.56 -43.29 0.18
C PRO A 174 -36.67 -44.18 1.43
N THR A 175 -37.51 -43.79 2.38
CA THR A 175 -37.91 -44.63 3.51
C THR A 175 -38.92 -45.65 3.00
N LYS A 176 -38.43 -46.65 2.26
CA LYS A 176 -39.16 -47.89 2.01
C LYS A 176 -38.64 -48.94 2.98
N SER A 177 -39.17 -48.91 4.19
CA SER A 177 -39.08 -50.03 5.13
C SER A 177 -40.37 -50.03 5.96
N GLU A 178 -41.43 -50.57 5.39
CA GLU A 178 -42.60 -50.99 6.15
C GLU A 178 -42.19 -52.27 6.91
N VAL A 179 -41.60 -52.08 8.09
CA VAL A 179 -41.31 -53.18 9.01
C VAL A 179 -42.27 -53.01 10.18
N ALA A 180 -43.09 -54.04 10.44
CA ALA A 180 -44.02 -54.02 11.55
C ALA A 180 -43.24 -54.02 12.88
N PHE A 181 -43.73 -53.25 13.85
CA PHE A 181 -43.14 -53.17 15.18
C PHE A 181 -43.13 -54.57 15.83
N GLY A 182 -41.94 -55.14 16.04
CA GLY A 182 -41.76 -56.48 16.62
C GLY A 182 -41.02 -57.50 15.72
N GLU A 183 -40.77 -57.17 14.46
CA GLU A 183 -40.00 -58.03 13.56
C GLU A 183 -38.49 -57.82 13.78
N THR A 184 -37.76 -58.90 14.12
CA THR A 184 -36.31 -58.85 14.32
C THR A 184 -35.62 -58.98 12.97
N VAL A 185 -35.29 -57.83 12.36
CA VAL A 185 -34.56 -57.80 11.10
C VAL A 185 -33.14 -58.35 11.31
N HIS A 186 -32.77 -59.30 10.46
CA HIS A 186 -31.51 -60.05 10.45
C HIS A 186 -30.24 -59.18 10.60
N ALA A 187 -29.15 -59.87 10.99
CA ALA A 187 -27.80 -59.38 11.23
C ALA A 187 -27.38 -58.18 10.35
N PRO A 188 -26.65 -57.20 10.92
CA PRO A 188 -26.29 -55.98 10.21
C PRO A 188 -25.57 -56.31 8.90
N PRO A 189 -25.87 -55.58 7.81
CA PRO A 189 -25.25 -55.84 6.52
C PRO A 189 -23.73 -55.67 6.63
N GLU A 190 -22.98 -56.66 6.13
CA GLU A 190 -21.53 -56.59 6.05
C GLU A 190 -21.11 -55.49 5.06
N ILE A 191 -20.39 -54.48 5.55
CA ILE A 191 -19.96 -53.33 4.75
C ILE A 191 -18.81 -53.77 3.83
N THR A 192 -19.15 -54.23 2.63
CA THR A 192 -18.18 -54.62 1.58
C THR A 192 -17.80 -53.45 0.65
N ALA A 193 -18.24 -52.23 0.97
CA ALA A 193 -18.06 -51.06 0.11
C ALA A 193 -16.57 -50.66 0.01
N LYS A 194 -15.96 -50.92 -1.15
CA LYS A 194 -14.64 -50.39 -1.51
C LYS A 194 -14.72 -48.86 -1.63
N VAL A 195 -13.92 -48.14 -0.84
CA VAL A 195 -13.86 -46.67 -0.87
C VAL A 195 -13.37 -46.22 -2.25
N ARG A 196 -14.24 -45.54 -3.01
CA ARG A 196 -13.93 -45.07 -4.37
C ARG A 196 -12.75 -44.09 -4.32
N GLY A 197 -11.62 -44.46 -4.92
CA GLY A 197 -10.42 -43.62 -5.06
C GLY A 197 -9.31 -43.84 -4.02
N ALA A 198 -9.42 -44.86 -3.15
CA ALA A 198 -8.31 -45.28 -2.31
C ALA A 198 -7.50 -46.36 -3.05
N ALA A 199 -6.18 -46.16 -3.18
CA ALA A 199 -5.26 -47.21 -3.61
C ALA A 199 -5.29 -48.38 -2.62
N GLU A 200 -5.09 -49.61 -3.10
CA GLU A 200 -4.98 -50.81 -2.27
C GLU A 200 -3.98 -50.58 -1.14
N ARG A 201 -4.44 -50.72 0.11
CA ARG A 201 -3.63 -50.41 1.30
C ARG A 201 -2.77 -51.62 1.65
N ASP A 202 -1.46 -51.47 1.54
CA ASP A 202 -0.50 -52.41 2.15
C ASP A 202 -0.66 -52.39 3.69
N PRO A 203 -1.10 -53.49 4.32
CA PRO A 203 -1.39 -53.51 5.77
C PRO A 203 -0.14 -53.22 6.62
N LYS A 204 1.05 -53.49 6.08
CA LYS A 204 2.35 -53.26 6.76
C LYS A 204 2.75 -51.77 6.83
N ARG A 205 2.32 -50.92 5.90
CA ARG A 205 2.69 -49.49 5.87
C ARG A 205 1.73 -48.61 6.67
N THR A 206 0.47 -49.03 6.83
CA THR A 206 -0.53 -48.26 7.59
C THR A 206 -0.38 -48.39 9.10
N ALA A 207 0.13 -49.51 9.61
CA ALA A 207 0.37 -49.68 11.06
C ALA A 207 1.45 -48.73 11.61
N ALA A 208 2.46 -48.39 10.80
CA ALA A 208 3.52 -47.46 11.21
C ALA A 208 3.10 -45.98 11.21
N ASN A 209 2.04 -45.64 10.46
CA ASN A 209 1.56 -44.27 10.28
C ASN A 209 0.25 -43.95 11.03
N LEU A 210 -0.30 -44.93 11.75
CA LEU A 210 -1.39 -44.67 12.69
C LEU A 210 -0.80 -43.98 13.94
N LEU A 211 -1.42 -42.86 14.34
CA LEU A 211 -1.08 -42.01 15.48
C LEU A 211 -1.17 -42.69 16.86
N CYS A 212 -1.12 -44.02 16.92
CA CYS A 212 -1.31 -44.82 18.14
C CYS A 212 -0.06 -45.61 18.54
N ASN A 213 1.14 -45.15 18.17
CA ASN A 213 2.39 -45.63 18.77
C ASN A 213 2.95 -44.56 19.73
N PRO A 214 2.62 -44.59 21.03
CA PRO A 214 3.13 -43.63 22.02
C PRO A 214 4.63 -43.80 22.38
N GLY A 215 5.37 -44.68 21.68
CA GLY A 215 6.71 -45.12 22.10
C GLY A 215 7.92 -44.57 21.33
N LYS A 216 7.75 -43.72 20.31
CA LYS A 216 8.91 -43.16 19.57
C LYS A 216 9.03 -41.66 19.84
N SER A 217 9.87 -41.40 20.83
CA SER A 217 10.13 -40.15 21.51
C SER A 217 10.62 -39.04 20.58
N SER A 218 10.28 -37.82 20.99
CA SER A 218 10.61 -36.53 20.36
C SER A 218 12.11 -36.20 20.21
N GLU A 219 13.01 -37.12 20.54
CA GLU A 219 14.45 -36.87 20.63
C GLU A 219 15.16 -36.93 19.27
N GLU A 220 14.73 -37.79 18.35
CA GLU A 220 15.36 -37.88 17.02
C GLU A 220 15.05 -36.67 16.12
N ARG A 221 13.95 -35.95 16.39
CA ARG A 221 13.59 -34.76 15.61
C ARG A 221 14.40 -33.52 15.96
N LYS A 222 15.16 -33.52 17.08
CA LYS A 222 15.98 -32.38 17.50
C LYS A 222 17.40 -32.40 16.94
N LYS A 223 17.91 -33.53 16.45
CA LYS A 223 19.30 -33.66 15.98
C LYS A 223 19.57 -33.13 14.56
N ILE A 224 18.53 -32.77 13.80
CA ILE A 224 18.67 -32.42 12.36
C ILE A 224 18.76 -30.89 12.12
N ILE A 225 18.45 -30.06 13.13
CA ILE A 225 18.52 -28.60 13.00
C ILE A 225 19.52 -28.11 14.05
N GLY A 226 20.75 -27.88 13.61
CA GLY A 226 21.88 -27.52 14.47
C GLY A 226 21.57 -26.40 15.45
N ASP A 227 22.13 -26.56 16.65
CA ASP A 227 22.04 -25.67 17.79
C ASP A 227 22.48 -24.25 17.45
N ARG A 228 21.54 -23.43 16.99
CA ARG A 228 21.54 -22.01 17.30
C ARG A 228 20.57 -21.82 18.45
N PRO A 229 20.98 -21.29 19.61
CA PRO A 229 20.01 -20.91 20.64
C PRO A 229 19.04 -19.94 19.97
N ALA A 230 17.78 -20.37 19.85
CA ALA A 230 16.73 -19.52 19.32
C ALA A 230 16.72 -18.28 20.20
N ALA A 231 17.09 -17.12 19.65
CA ALA A 231 17.11 -15.86 20.38
C ALA A 231 15.78 -15.72 21.11
N GLU A 232 15.82 -15.91 22.44
CA GLU A 232 14.63 -15.87 23.25
C GLU A 232 14.05 -14.49 23.07
N LYS A 233 12.83 -14.41 22.52
CA LYS A 233 12.12 -13.15 22.39
C LYS A 233 11.75 -12.71 23.80
N ILE A 234 12.65 -11.97 24.42
CA ILE A 234 12.44 -11.36 25.73
C ILE A 234 11.15 -10.55 25.65
N ARG A 235 10.11 -11.05 26.30
CA ARG A 235 8.82 -10.36 26.38
C ARG A 235 9.00 -9.21 27.37
N TRP A 236 9.18 -8.00 26.85
CA TRP A 236 9.37 -6.76 27.63
C TRP A 236 8.41 -6.60 28.80
N LYS A 237 7.18 -7.10 28.70
CA LYS A 237 6.16 -7.02 29.76
C LYS A 237 6.47 -7.86 31.00
N ASN A 238 7.33 -8.86 30.90
CA ASN A 238 7.66 -9.80 31.98
C ASN A 238 9.05 -9.53 32.59
N LEU A 239 9.77 -8.50 32.14
CA LEU A 239 11.07 -8.14 32.71
C LEU A 239 10.91 -7.34 34.00
N GLU A 240 11.83 -7.54 34.92
CA GLU A 240 11.99 -6.72 36.12
C GLU A 240 12.33 -5.26 35.74
N GLN A 241 11.89 -4.29 36.54
CA GLN A 241 12.00 -2.87 36.19
C GLN A 241 13.45 -2.39 36.07
N SER A 242 14.35 -2.89 36.93
CA SER A 242 15.80 -2.63 36.87
C SER A 242 16.39 -3.04 35.52
N LYS A 243 16.14 -4.28 35.10
CA LYS A 243 16.61 -4.81 33.81
C LYS A 243 16.02 -4.08 32.60
N ARG A 244 14.82 -3.49 32.72
CA ARG A 244 14.26 -2.65 31.64
C ARG A 244 15.01 -1.33 31.51
N GLN A 245 15.36 -0.71 32.64
CA GLN A 245 16.12 0.55 32.64
C GLN A 245 17.51 0.35 32.02
N GLU A 246 18.20 -0.73 32.40
CA GLU A 246 19.50 -1.09 31.81
C GLU A 246 19.42 -1.25 30.28
N LEU A 247 18.44 -2.01 29.79
CA LEU A 247 18.24 -2.21 28.34
C LEU A 247 17.85 -0.92 27.60
N GLU A 248 17.14 0.00 28.25
CA GLU A 248 16.81 1.30 27.68
C GLU A 248 18.03 2.23 27.61
N GLU A 249 18.91 2.20 28.61
CA GLU A 249 20.16 2.94 28.61
C GLU A 249 21.11 2.44 27.53
N GLU A 250 21.25 1.12 27.37
CA GLU A 250 22.01 0.51 26.27
C GLU A 250 21.45 0.93 24.91
N ARG A 251 20.13 0.89 24.75
CA ARG A 251 19.47 1.35 23.51
C ARG A 251 19.76 2.82 23.24
N LYS A 252 19.72 3.69 24.24
CA LYS A 252 20.06 5.13 24.10
C LYS A 252 21.50 5.31 23.65
N ARG A 253 22.46 4.61 24.28
CA ARG A 253 23.88 4.65 23.91
C ARG A 253 24.12 4.25 22.45
N VAL A 254 23.50 3.15 21.99
CA VAL A 254 23.63 2.68 20.61
C VAL A 254 23.04 3.68 19.62
N VAL A 255 21.87 4.26 19.93
CA VAL A 255 21.23 5.28 19.08
C VAL A 255 22.09 6.53 18.98
N GLU A 256 22.69 6.99 20.08
CA GLU A 256 23.58 8.14 20.07
C GLU A 256 24.87 7.88 19.29
N ALA A 257 25.49 6.71 19.45
CA ALA A 257 26.65 6.29 18.67
C ALA A 257 26.33 6.27 17.16
N TYR A 258 25.16 5.74 16.79
CA TYR A 258 24.70 5.71 15.40
C TYR A 258 24.45 7.12 14.85
N ARG A 259 23.86 8.03 15.64
CA ARG A 259 23.66 9.43 15.27
C ARG A 259 24.99 10.14 15.02
N LYS A 260 25.97 9.97 15.91
CA LYS A 260 27.32 10.54 15.78
C LYS A 260 28.06 10.01 14.55
N LEU A 261 27.86 8.72 14.21
CA LEU A 261 28.45 8.11 13.01
C LEU A 261 27.80 8.63 11.73
N LYS A 262 26.50 8.90 11.74
CA LYS A 262 25.76 9.43 10.58
C LYS A 262 25.98 10.94 10.36
N SER A 263 26.37 11.68 11.39
CA SER A 263 26.66 13.12 11.31
C SER A 263 28.10 13.43 10.87
N LYS A 264 28.95 12.40 10.72
CA LYS A 264 30.24 12.49 10.03
C LYS A 264 30.05 12.20 8.55
#